data_AF-A0A2T4WCF9-F1
#
_entry.id   AF-A0A2T4WCF9-F1
#
_cell.length_a   1.000
_cell.length_b   1.000
_cell.length_c   1.000
_cell.angle_alpha   90.00
_cell.angle_beta   90.00
_cell.angle_gamma   90.00
#
_symmetry.space_group_name_H-M   'P 1'
#
loop_
_entity.id
_entity.type
_entity.pdbx_description
1 polymer ?
#
loop_
_entity_poly.entity_id
_entity_poly.type
_entity_poly.pdbx_seq_one_letter_code
_entity_poly.pdbx_strand_id
1 'polypeptide(L)'
;MQKLKEANLYRSELIPVSGKLVERYNKCLKTLGFSITKLKSFSIDGVGWSPEVAEEKKDIQYLNHGDANPHGIIISPLQKGKPVYLPFHSFDREMMQHVFRTHGQKINDITRDSAICIDFDQDIDVFYEPLDVLKYDDVSITFRLIENLEEKQKEQLRLVDKFNTANNFIDEDIHQQLLESSNTYGDLRDRDLSLHPLHFTTGSFFTRAFDGVYLLRDFIKPIIIFESKEVYKEAIKDTIHDVLIYHIDQPELVDKLKDHIIIDCDLEAAVKTPNYDRIKKFELAQFLKNTEHPIKDILNKKVLFKSYLNKIDIKARKQVMSVELYLEKLERSNTFKIEDIVDQSLYFALHQPHSSLSAEHRDLIHKLLINISPKDVLFLYWYDKEQFYKSYETWDDSFRDWVIECISNNI
;
A
#
# COMPACT_ATOMS: atom_id res chain seq x y z
N MET A 1 -6.93 -17.61 7.15
CA MET A 1 -6.22 -17.24 5.90
C MET A 1 -6.31 -18.27 4.77
N GLN A 2 -6.48 -19.58 5.03
CA GLN A 2 -6.50 -20.61 3.98
C GLN A 2 -7.54 -20.37 2.86
N LYS A 3 -8.79 -20.05 3.22
CA LYS A 3 -9.85 -19.75 2.23
C LYS A 3 -9.49 -18.59 1.28
N LEU A 4 -8.81 -17.55 1.77
CA LEU A 4 -8.35 -16.43 0.93
C LEU A 4 -7.25 -16.86 -0.04
N LYS A 5 -6.35 -17.76 0.38
CA LYS A 5 -5.32 -18.33 -0.52
C LYS A 5 -5.97 -19.15 -1.63
N GLU A 6 -6.93 -20.00 -1.29
CA GLU A 6 -7.69 -20.81 -2.25
C GLU A 6 -8.48 -19.94 -3.24
N ALA A 7 -9.00 -18.80 -2.80
CA ALA A 7 -9.67 -17.82 -3.64
C ALA A 7 -8.73 -16.87 -4.42
N ASN A 8 -7.40 -17.04 -4.33
CA ASN A 8 -6.39 -16.14 -4.90
C ASN A 8 -6.48 -14.67 -4.40
N LEU A 9 -7.06 -14.44 -3.22
CA LEU A 9 -7.23 -13.14 -2.58
C LEU A 9 -6.15 -12.82 -1.53
N TYR A 10 -5.17 -13.69 -1.36
CA TYR A 10 -4.07 -13.50 -0.41
C TYR A 10 -2.72 -13.69 -1.08
N ARG A 11 -2.00 -12.57 -1.28
CA ARG A 11 -0.59 -12.57 -1.71
C ARG A 11 -0.32 -13.42 -2.97
N SER A 12 -1.29 -13.47 -3.89
CA SER A 12 -1.29 -14.37 -5.05
C SER A 12 -0.33 -13.97 -6.16
N GLU A 13 0.15 -12.73 -6.19
CA GLU A 13 1.00 -12.20 -7.26
C GLU A 13 2.48 -12.07 -6.88
N LEU A 14 2.88 -12.58 -5.71
CA LEU A 14 4.29 -12.60 -5.31
C LEU A 14 5.14 -13.42 -6.29
N ILE A 15 6.37 -12.99 -6.48
CA ILE A 15 7.33 -13.64 -7.37
C ILE A 15 8.17 -14.62 -6.56
N PRO A 16 8.19 -15.92 -6.91
CA PRO A 16 9.02 -16.88 -6.21
C PRO A 16 10.50 -16.64 -6.51
N VAL A 17 11.31 -16.66 -5.45
CA VAL A 17 12.76 -16.47 -5.45
C VAL A 17 13.41 -17.75 -4.92
N SER A 18 14.33 -18.32 -5.70
CA SER A 18 15.05 -19.54 -5.31
C SER A 18 16.44 -19.61 -5.98
N GLY A 19 17.30 -20.49 -5.46
CA GLY A 19 18.63 -20.74 -6.01
C GLY A 19 19.50 -19.47 -6.03
N LYS A 20 20.12 -19.17 -7.18
CA LYS A 20 21.02 -18.01 -7.35
C LYS A 20 20.36 -16.66 -7.05
N LEU A 21 19.03 -16.55 -7.21
CA LEU A 21 18.34 -15.28 -6.93
C LEU A 21 18.35 -14.95 -5.43
N VAL A 22 18.37 -15.96 -4.55
CA VAL A 22 18.51 -15.77 -3.10
C VAL A 22 19.87 -15.18 -2.77
N GLU A 23 20.93 -15.65 -3.42
CA GLU A 23 22.28 -15.11 -3.24
C GLU A 23 22.34 -13.65 -3.67
N ARG A 24 21.75 -13.30 -4.83
CA ARG A 24 21.67 -11.91 -5.31
C ARG A 24 20.88 -11.03 -4.33
N TYR A 25 19.73 -11.50 -3.87
CA TYR A 25 18.92 -10.79 -2.90
C TYR A 25 19.68 -10.54 -1.59
N ASN A 26 20.40 -11.55 -1.09
CA ASN A 26 21.25 -11.42 0.09
C ASN A 26 22.42 -10.45 -0.11
N LYS A 27 23.00 -10.40 -1.31
CA LYS A 27 24.00 -9.37 -1.66
C LYS A 27 23.38 -7.96 -1.59
N CYS A 28 22.18 -7.76 -2.15
CA CYS A 28 21.46 -6.49 -2.04
C CYS A 28 21.19 -6.11 -0.58
N LEU A 29 20.67 -7.03 0.24
CA LEU A 29 20.47 -6.77 1.67
C LEU A 29 21.76 -6.29 2.36
N LYS A 30 22.88 -6.95 2.08
CA LYS A 30 24.18 -6.58 2.66
C LYS A 30 24.66 -5.22 2.16
N THR A 31 24.51 -4.91 0.87
CA THR A 31 24.87 -3.61 0.28
C THR A 31 24.07 -2.47 0.91
N LEU A 32 22.79 -2.72 1.20
CA LEU A 32 21.93 -1.74 1.85
C LEU A 32 22.21 -1.61 3.36
N GLY A 33 22.94 -2.54 3.98
CA GLY A 33 23.24 -2.51 5.42
C GLY A 33 22.34 -3.42 6.27
N PHE A 34 21.49 -4.22 5.65
CA PHE A 34 20.62 -5.18 6.32
C PHE A 34 21.30 -6.55 6.53
N SER A 35 20.79 -7.29 7.52
CA SER A 35 21.16 -8.70 7.73
C SER A 35 20.66 -9.59 6.59
N ILE A 36 21.45 -10.60 6.19
CA ILE A 36 21.04 -11.59 5.18
C ILE A 36 19.94 -12.52 5.71
N THR A 37 19.08 -13.01 4.82
CA THR A 37 18.10 -14.08 5.12
C THR A 37 18.77 -15.45 5.05
N LYS A 38 18.31 -16.38 5.90
CA LYS A 38 18.72 -17.79 5.90
C LYS A 38 17.77 -18.67 5.08
N LEU A 39 16.70 -18.11 4.53
CA LEU A 39 15.72 -18.84 3.73
C LEU A 39 16.34 -19.30 2.41
N LYS A 40 16.04 -20.54 2.01
CA LYS A 40 16.47 -21.11 0.72
C LYS A 40 15.54 -20.74 -0.45
N SER A 41 14.31 -20.35 -0.13
CA SER A 41 13.30 -19.92 -1.07
C SER A 41 12.27 -19.06 -0.34
N PHE A 42 11.80 -17.99 -0.99
CA PHE A 42 10.78 -17.08 -0.49
C PHE A 42 10.12 -16.38 -1.68
N SER A 43 9.15 -15.50 -1.42
CA SER A 43 8.46 -14.75 -2.47
C SER A 43 8.58 -13.25 -2.24
N ILE A 44 8.73 -12.46 -3.31
CA ILE A 44 8.86 -11.00 -3.22
C ILE A 44 7.74 -10.27 -3.96
N ASP A 45 7.46 -9.04 -3.55
CA ASP A 45 6.51 -8.15 -4.19
C ASP A 45 7.17 -7.22 -5.24
N GLY A 46 6.43 -6.21 -5.72
CA GLY A 46 6.91 -5.25 -6.71
C GLY A 46 8.16 -4.46 -6.28
N VAL A 47 8.27 -4.06 -5.01
CA VAL A 47 9.42 -3.31 -4.46
C VAL A 47 10.57 -4.26 -4.08
N GLY A 48 10.29 -5.54 -3.89
CA GLY A 48 11.27 -6.53 -3.45
C GLY A 48 11.10 -6.93 -1.99
N TRP A 49 10.01 -6.54 -1.34
CA TRP A 49 9.67 -6.95 0.02
C TRP A 49 9.13 -8.38 0.03
N SER A 50 9.55 -9.19 1.02
CA SER A 50 9.11 -10.57 1.21
C SER A 50 8.43 -10.74 2.57
N PRO A 51 7.21 -11.29 2.61
CA PRO A 51 6.55 -11.61 3.86
C PRO A 51 7.28 -12.70 4.66
N GLU A 52 7.90 -13.68 3.98
CA GLU A 52 8.63 -14.76 4.66
C GLU A 52 9.93 -14.24 5.31
N VAL A 53 10.63 -13.32 4.65
CA VAL A 53 11.83 -12.67 5.22
C VAL A 53 11.44 -11.76 6.39
N ALA A 54 10.33 -11.03 6.27
CA ALA A 54 9.80 -10.22 7.36
C ALA A 54 9.47 -11.05 8.61
N GLU A 55 8.86 -12.23 8.42
CA GLU A 55 8.56 -13.18 9.50
C GLU A 55 9.85 -13.76 10.13
N GLU A 56 10.84 -14.14 9.32
CA GLU A 56 12.14 -14.61 9.80
C GLU A 56 12.83 -13.57 10.68
N LYS A 57 12.84 -12.31 10.22
CA LYS A 57 13.51 -11.19 10.91
C LYS A 57 12.70 -10.63 12.08
N LYS A 58 11.42 -11.01 12.20
CA LYS A 58 10.44 -10.38 13.11
C LYS A 58 10.34 -8.88 12.91
N ASP A 59 10.51 -8.44 11.67
CA ASP A 59 10.49 -7.04 11.28
C ASP A 59 9.71 -6.93 9.97
N ILE A 60 8.53 -6.31 10.08
CA ILE A 60 7.61 -6.12 8.96
C ILE A 60 8.23 -5.18 7.91
N GLN A 61 9.05 -4.21 8.33
CA GLN A 61 9.62 -3.17 7.47
C GLN A 61 11.14 -3.32 7.33
N TYR A 62 11.65 -4.55 7.28
CA TYR A 62 13.09 -4.83 7.23
C TYR A 62 13.86 -4.23 6.04
N LEU A 63 13.18 -3.66 5.05
CA LEU A 63 13.78 -2.93 3.93
C LEU A 63 13.86 -1.42 4.16
N ASN A 64 13.54 -0.94 5.37
CA ASN A 64 13.61 0.46 5.72
C ASN A 64 14.63 0.68 6.83
N HIS A 65 15.42 1.75 6.74
CA HIS A 65 16.21 2.22 7.88
C HIS A 65 15.41 3.25 8.66
N GLY A 66 14.69 2.75 9.68
CA GLY A 66 13.69 3.56 10.39
C GLY A 66 12.55 3.97 9.46
N ASP A 67 11.89 5.07 9.80
CA ASP A 67 10.70 5.53 9.09
C ASP A 67 11.03 6.42 7.87
N ALA A 68 12.23 7.00 7.80
CA ALA A 68 12.58 8.02 6.79
C ALA A 68 13.27 7.45 5.55
N ASN A 69 13.81 6.23 5.61
CA ASN A 69 14.70 5.73 4.55
C ASN A 69 14.18 4.39 4.00
N PRO A 70 13.18 4.39 3.12
CA PRO A 70 12.71 3.19 2.45
C PRO A 70 13.68 2.75 1.33
N HIS A 71 13.81 1.44 1.14
CA HIS A 71 14.66 0.86 0.10
C HIS A 71 13.90 -0.18 -0.73
N GLY A 72 14.34 -0.35 -1.98
CA GLY A 72 13.84 -1.35 -2.91
C GLY A 72 14.92 -2.31 -3.38
N ILE A 73 14.51 -3.51 -3.80
CA ILE A 73 15.38 -4.51 -4.40
C ILE A 73 14.72 -5.03 -5.67
N ILE A 74 15.35 -4.80 -6.83
CA ILE A 74 14.96 -5.41 -8.10
C ILE A 74 15.93 -6.54 -8.46
N ILE A 75 15.43 -7.76 -8.46
CA ILE A 75 16.17 -8.96 -8.87
C ILE A 75 15.60 -9.62 -10.14
N SER A 76 14.44 -9.17 -10.63
CA SER A 76 13.75 -9.76 -11.77
C SER A 76 12.91 -8.74 -12.54
N PRO A 77 12.87 -8.82 -13.89
CA PRO A 77 11.97 -7.98 -14.68
C PRO A 77 10.49 -8.30 -14.43
N LEU A 78 10.19 -9.45 -13.84
CA LEU A 78 8.83 -9.86 -13.47
C LEU A 78 8.20 -8.97 -12.39
N GLN A 79 9.01 -8.19 -11.66
CA GLN A 79 8.53 -7.19 -10.69
C GLN A 79 7.77 -6.04 -11.37
N LYS A 80 7.92 -5.86 -12.69
CA LYS A 80 7.20 -4.84 -13.44
C LYS A 80 5.68 -5.03 -13.33
N GLY A 81 5.01 -4.02 -12.80
CA GLY A 81 3.55 -3.98 -12.69
C GLY A 81 2.98 -4.85 -11.56
N LYS A 82 3.83 -5.48 -10.74
CA LYS A 82 3.38 -6.27 -9.59
C LYS A 82 2.88 -5.39 -8.46
N PRO A 83 1.92 -5.89 -7.66
CA PRO A 83 1.44 -5.17 -6.49
C PRO A 83 2.56 -4.99 -5.47
N VAL A 84 2.54 -3.84 -4.80
CA VAL A 84 3.32 -3.58 -3.58
C VAL A 84 2.38 -3.90 -2.42
N TYR A 85 2.68 -4.97 -1.68
CA TYR A 85 1.73 -5.47 -0.67
C TYR A 85 1.82 -4.69 0.64
N LEU A 86 3.00 -4.13 0.92
CA LEU A 86 3.26 -3.36 2.13
C LEU A 86 3.91 -2.01 1.77
N PRO A 87 3.19 -1.12 1.07
CA PRO A 87 3.71 0.21 0.79
C PRO A 87 3.88 0.97 2.11
N PHE A 88 5.05 1.62 2.27
CA PHE A 88 5.31 2.56 3.34
C PHE A 88 4.63 3.89 3.07
N HIS A 89 4.67 4.36 1.82
CA HIS A 89 3.90 5.50 1.32
C HIS A 89 2.84 5.07 0.31
N SER A 90 1.69 5.77 0.26
CA SER A 90 0.65 5.49 -0.74
C SER A 90 1.16 5.59 -2.19
N PHE A 91 2.21 6.37 -2.44
CA PHE A 91 2.82 6.57 -3.76
C PHE A 91 3.97 5.58 -4.09
N ASP A 92 4.36 4.66 -3.20
CA ASP A 92 5.46 3.71 -3.47
C ASP A 92 5.22 2.87 -4.73
N ARG A 93 3.95 2.51 -4.98
CA ARG A 93 3.54 1.78 -6.18
C ARG A 93 3.79 2.61 -7.44
N GLU A 94 3.52 3.90 -7.41
CA GLU A 94 3.70 4.82 -8.53
C GLU A 94 5.18 5.07 -8.80
N MET A 95 5.99 5.22 -7.74
CA MET A 95 7.45 5.29 -7.87
C MET A 95 7.99 4.06 -8.60
N MET A 96 7.59 2.86 -8.19
CA MET A 96 8.01 1.63 -8.89
C MET A 96 7.53 1.59 -10.34
N GLN A 97 6.30 2.01 -10.63
CA GLN A 97 5.82 2.12 -12.01
C GLN A 97 6.65 3.12 -12.83
N HIS A 98 7.03 4.25 -12.23
CA HIS A 98 7.88 5.25 -12.86
C HIS A 98 9.28 4.69 -13.16
N VAL A 99 9.90 3.98 -12.22
CA VAL A 99 11.18 3.27 -12.39
C VAL A 99 11.12 2.29 -13.57
N PHE A 100 10.12 1.41 -13.60
CA PHE A 100 9.99 0.42 -14.69
C PHE A 100 9.57 1.03 -16.03
N ARG A 101 8.88 2.18 -16.03
CA ARG A 101 8.53 2.91 -17.25
C ARG A 101 9.76 3.55 -17.88
N THR A 102 10.63 4.14 -17.09
CA THR A 102 11.83 4.85 -17.57
C THR A 102 12.98 3.88 -17.86
N HIS A 103 13.26 2.94 -16.95
CA HIS A 103 14.45 2.07 -17.00
C HIS A 103 14.16 0.62 -17.36
N GLY A 104 12.93 0.26 -17.74
CA GLY A 104 12.50 -1.13 -17.87
C GLY A 104 13.35 -2.01 -18.80
N GLN A 105 13.86 -1.48 -19.90
CA GLN A 105 14.76 -2.22 -20.81
C GLN A 105 16.13 -2.49 -20.15
N LYS A 106 16.69 -1.50 -19.47
CA LYS A 106 17.97 -1.62 -18.75
C LYS A 106 17.85 -2.57 -17.56
N ILE A 107 16.77 -2.45 -16.79
CA ILE A 107 16.46 -3.37 -15.68
C ILE A 107 16.40 -4.81 -16.19
N ASN A 108 15.74 -5.06 -17.32
CA ASN A 108 15.66 -6.40 -17.90
C ASN A 108 17.02 -6.96 -18.32
N ASP A 109 17.93 -6.12 -18.84
CA ASP A 109 19.27 -6.59 -19.16
C ASP A 109 20.13 -6.83 -17.90
N ILE A 110 20.15 -5.87 -16.97
CA ILE A 110 20.95 -5.92 -15.74
C ILE A 110 20.55 -7.11 -14.85
N THR A 111 19.26 -7.40 -14.74
CA THR A 111 18.75 -8.46 -13.84
C THR A 111 18.98 -9.88 -14.36
N ARG A 112 19.51 -10.06 -15.58
CA ARG A 112 19.91 -11.38 -16.10
C ARG A 112 21.00 -12.00 -15.24
N ASP A 113 22.02 -11.23 -14.94
CA ASP A 113 23.24 -11.63 -14.26
C ASP A 113 23.45 -10.93 -12.90
N SER A 114 22.82 -9.77 -12.70
CA SER A 114 22.94 -8.94 -11.49
C SER A 114 21.58 -8.61 -10.83
N ALA A 115 21.56 -7.64 -9.92
CA ALA A 115 20.39 -7.08 -9.26
C ALA A 115 20.64 -5.60 -8.93
N ILE A 116 19.56 -4.89 -8.63
CA ILE A 116 19.56 -3.43 -8.45
C ILE A 116 19.00 -3.15 -7.05
N CYS A 117 19.75 -2.41 -6.25
CA CYS A 117 19.25 -1.80 -5.03
C CYS A 117 18.71 -0.41 -5.39
N ILE A 118 17.58 -0.05 -4.82
CA ILE A 118 16.97 1.27 -4.98
C ILE A 118 17.00 1.94 -3.62
N ASP A 119 17.45 3.19 -3.59
CA ASP A 119 17.33 4.05 -2.43
C ASP A 119 16.29 5.13 -2.76
N PHE A 120 15.26 5.24 -1.93
CA PHE A 120 14.29 6.32 -2.00
C PHE A 120 14.72 7.36 -0.99
N ASP A 121 15.35 8.43 -1.47
CA ASP A 121 15.86 9.51 -0.63
C ASP A 121 14.89 10.69 -0.66
N GLN A 122 14.52 11.20 0.50
CA GLN A 122 13.64 12.37 0.64
C GLN A 122 14.39 13.59 1.18
N ASP A 123 15.72 13.53 1.22
CA ASP A 123 16.58 14.51 1.90
C ASP A 123 16.25 14.62 3.40
N ILE A 124 15.78 13.52 4.00
CA ILE A 124 15.42 13.40 5.41
C ILE A 124 16.18 12.24 6.01
N ASP A 125 17.21 12.54 6.82
CA ASP A 125 18.00 11.50 7.47
C ASP A 125 17.16 10.70 8.49
N VAL A 126 16.45 11.41 9.37
CA VAL A 126 15.69 10.87 10.49
C VAL A 126 14.55 11.82 10.86
N PHE A 127 13.41 11.27 11.27
CA PHE A 127 12.32 12.02 11.89
C PHE A 127 12.60 12.32 13.36
N TYR A 128 12.40 13.58 13.75
CA TYR A 128 12.49 14.01 15.14
C TYR A 128 11.11 14.35 15.71
N GLU A 129 10.25 14.98 14.90
CA GLU A 129 8.94 15.46 15.31
C GLU A 129 7.85 15.00 14.34
N PRO A 130 6.60 14.76 14.81
CA PRO A 130 5.51 14.27 13.94
C PRO A 130 5.25 15.14 12.70
N LEU A 131 5.48 16.45 12.79
CA LEU A 131 5.26 17.39 11.69
C LEU A 131 6.43 17.44 10.70
N ASP A 132 7.53 16.74 10.94
CA ASP A 132 8.61 16.57 9.95
C ASP A 132 8.10 15.90 8.67
N VAL A 133 6.96 15.17 8.74
CA VAL A 133 6.27 14.64 7.57
C VAL A 133 5.90 15.73 6.54
N LEU A 134 5.79 16.99 6.96
CA LEU A 134 5.51 18.12 6.07
C LEU A 134 6.68 18.42 5.13
N LYS A 135 7.90 18.01 5.46
CA LYS A 135 9.11 18.23 4.66
C LYS A 135 9.17 17.38 3.39
N TYR A 136 8.31 16.36 3.26
CA TYR A 136 8.26 15.46 2.11
C TYR A 136 7.78 16.14 0.83
N ASP A 137 8.64 16.73 0.01
CA ASP A 137 8.18 17.30 -1.27
C ASP A 137 8.57 16.45 -2.46
N ASP A 138 9.86 16.18 -2.61
CA ASP A 138 10.41 15.39 -3.70
C ASP A 138 11.14 14.15 -3.18
N VAL A 139 11.02 13.04 -3.92
CA VAL A 139 11.78 11.81 -3.67
C VAL A 139 12.79 11.63 -4.79
N SER A 140 14.07 11.58 -4.43
CA SER A 140 15.18 11.21 -5.29
C SER A 140 15.37 9.69 -5.27
N ILE A 141 15.10 9.05 -6.40
CA ILE A 141 15.23 7.61 -6.58
C ILE A 141 16.61 7.33 -7.17
N THR A 142 17.49 6.74 -6.39
CA THR A 142 18.84 6.38 -6.84
C THR A 142 18.99 4.86 -6.95
N PHE A 143 19.94 4.43 -7.79
CA PHE A 143 20.14 3.02 -8.11
C PHE A 143 21.57 2.61 -7.82
N ARG A 144 21.74 1.46 -7.16
CA ARG A 144 23.05 0.85 -6.91
C ARG A 144 23.06 -0.58 -7.41
N LEU A 145 23.98 -0.88 -8.33
CA LEU A 145 24.20 -2.24 -8.81
C LEU A 145 25.02 -3.03 -7.79
N ILE A 146 24.66 -4.29 -7.56
CA ILE A 146 25.49 -5.16 -6.72
C ILE A 146 26.88 -5.35 -7.32
N GLU A 147 27.87 -5.51 -6.44
CA GLU A 147 29.29 -5.72 -6.79
C GLU A 147 29.93 -4.55 -7.57
N ASN A 148 29.33 -3.36 -7.52
CA ASN A 148 29.79 -2.17 -8.25
C ASN A 148 30.04 -2.48 -9.74
N LEU A 149 29.08 -3.13 -10.39
CA LEU A 149 29.20 -3.57 -11.78
C LEU A 149 29.62 -2.43 -12.74
N GLU A 150 29.24 -1.19 -12.44
CA GLU A 150 29.68 0.01 -13.18
C GLU A 150 31.20 0.26 -13.06
N GLU A 151 31.78 0.08 -11.87
CA GLU A 151 33.22 0.18 -11.67
C GLU A 151 33.95 -0.95 -12.41
N LYS A 152 33.39 -2.16 -12.38
CA LYS A 152 33.92 -3.32 -13.10
C LYS A 152 33.85 -3.17 -14.61
N GLN A 153 32.80 -2.53 -15.13
CA GLN A 153 32.73 -2.15 -16.54
C GLN A 153 33.84 -1.15 -16.90
N LYS A 154 34.06 -0.11 -16.07
CA LYS A 154 35.14 0.87 -16.30
C LYS A 154 36.52 0.21 -16.25
N GLU A 155 36.76 -0.73 -15.34
CA GLU A 155 37.98 -1.54 -15.30
C GLU A 155 38.15 -2.37 -16.58
N GLN A 156 37.10 -3.07 -17.03
CA GLN A 156 37.14 -3.89 -18.23
C GLN A 156 37.41 -3.06 -19.50
N LEU A 157 36.78 -1.88 -19.63
CA LEU A 157 37.04 -0.96 -20.74
C LEU A 157 38.49 -0.44 -20.73
N ARG A 158 39.04 -0.11 -19.55
CA ARG A 158 40.47 0.26 -19.43
C ARG A 158 41.40 -0.88 -19.83
N LEU A 159 41.06 -2.13 -19.50
CA LEU A 159 41.82 -3.30 -19.95
C LEU A 159 41.76 -3.48 -21.46
N VAL A 160 40.60 -3.26 -22.08
CA VAL A 160 40.43 -3.31 -23.54
C VAL A 160 41.22 -2.19 -24.21
N ASP A 161 41.17 -0.96 -23.69
CA ASP A 161 41.97 0.16 -24.20
C ASP A 161 43.46 -0.13 -24.09
N LYS A 162 43.90 -0.67 -22.94
CA LYS A 162 45.29 -1.09 -22.72
C LYS A 162 45.69 -2.17 -23.72
N PHE A 163 44.86 -3.17 -23.95
CA PHE A 163 45.07 -4.24 -24.93
C PHE A 163 45.22 -3.68 -26.36
N ASN A 164 44.38 -2.72 -26.74
CA ASN A 164 44.41 -2.08 -28.06
C ASN A 164 45.54 -1.05 -28.24
N THR A 165 46.29 -0.72 -27.18
CA THR A 165 47.37 0.27 -27.23
C THR A 165 48.71 -0.40 -27.54
N ALA A 166 49.43 0.11 -28.55
CA ALA A 166 50.75 -0.35 -28.95
C ALA A 166 50.81 -1.87 -29.24
N ASN A 167 51.77 -2.59 -28.66
CA ASN A 167 51.98 -4.04 -28.87
C ASN A 167 51.44 -4.88 -27.69
N ASN A 168 50.57 -4.30 -26.86
CA ASN A 168 50.02 -4.97 -25.67
C ASN A 168 49.12 -6.17 -26.02
N PHE A 169 48.69 -6.31 -27.27
CA PHE A 169 47.93 -7.46 -27.75
C PHE A 169 48.71 -8.78 -27.76
N ILE A 170 50.03 -8.76 -27.52
CA ILE A 170 50.87 -9.96 -27.40
C ILE A 170 51.08 -10.32 -25.91
N ASP A 171 50.73 -9.42 -24.99
CA ASP A 171 50.93 -9.60 -23.56
C ASP A 171 49.93 -10.61 -22.98
N GLU A 172 50.43 -11.80 -22.65
CA GLU A 172 49.64 -12.90 -22.09
C GLU A 172 49.03 -12.54 -20.72
N ASP A 173 49.65 -11.64 -19.94
CA ASP A 173 49.11 -11.20 -18.65
C ASP A 173 47.84 -10.36 -18.85
N ILE A 174 47.79 -9.55 -19.92
CA ILE A 174 46.60 -8.76 -20.28
C ILE A 174 45.50 -9.68 -20.79
N HIS A 175 45.83 -10.71 -21.57
CA HIS A 175 44.86 -11.73 -21.98
C HIS A 175 44.23 -12.43 -20.78
N GLN A 176 45.06 -12.82 -19.80
CA GLN A 176 44.57 -13.49 -18.59
C GLN A 176 43.66 -12.56 -17.78
N GLN A 177 44.02 -11.28 -17.59
CA GLN A 177 43.18 -10.31 -16.89
C GLN A 177 41.82 -10.10 -17.58
N LEU A 178 41.79 -10.03 -18.92
CA LEU A 178 40.55 -9.93 -19.69
C LEU A 178 39.69 -11.18 -19.56
N LEU A 179 40.29 -12.38 -19.63
CA LEU A 179 39.58 -13.65 -19.46
C LEU A 179 39.01 -13.80 -18.05
N GLU A 180 39.78 -13.47 -17.02
CA GLU A 180 39.32 -13.51 -15.62
C GLU A 180 38.16 -12.54 -15.38
N SER A 181 38.27 -11.31 -15.91
CA SER A 181 37.20 -10.32 -15.87
C SER A 181 35.92 -10.84 -16.56
N SER A 182 36.04 -11.38 -17.77
CA SER A 182 34.92 -11.89 -18.56
C SER A 182 34.26 -13.12 -17.94
N ASN A 183 35.05 -14.05 -17.38
CA ASN A 183 34.52 -15.25 -16.71
C ASN A 183 33.78 -14.91 -15.41
N THR A 184 34.21 -13.86 -14.71
CA THR A 184 33.63 -13.48 -13.41
C THR A 184 32.39 -12.61 -13.58
N TYR A 185 32.45 -11.61 -14.47
CA TYR A 185 31.42 -10.57 -14.58
C TYR A 185 30.66 -10.58 -15.91
N GLY A 186 31.04 -11.46 -16.85
CA GLY A 186 30.53 -11.45 -18.22
C GLY A 186 31.20 -10.41 -19.10
N ASP A 187 30.73 -10.30 -20.34
CA ASP A 187 31.11 -9.24 -21.27
C ASP A 187 30.27 -7.99 -21.00
N LEU A 188 30.92 -6.92 -20.53
CA LEU A 188 30.29 -5.66 -20.16
C LEU A 188 30.52 -4.56 -21.20
N ARG A 189 31.29 -4.82 -22.28
CA ARG A 189 31.78 -3.76 -23.19
C ARG A 189 30.66 -2.94 -23.82
N ASP A 190 29.61 -3.60 -24.28
CA ASP A 190 28.49 -2.98 -25.00
C ASP A 190 27.22 -2.84 -24.14
N ARG A 191 27.30 -3.12 -22.84
CA ARG A 191 26.14 -3.09 -21.94
C ARG A 191 25.87 -1.67 -21.44
N ASP A 192 24.63 -1.22 -21.55
CA ASP A 192 24.20 0.04 -20.94
C ASP A 192 23.74 -0.21 -19.49
N LEU A 193 24.66 -0.02 -18.55
CA LEU A 193 24.42 -0.16 -17.11
C LEU A 193 23.98 1.15 -16.45
N SER A 194 23.86 2.25 -17.19
CA SER A 194 23.63 3.59 -16.64
C SER A 194 22.18 3.78 -16.23
N LEU A 195 21.93 3.82 -14.92
CA LEU A 195 20.63 4.16 -14.33
C LEU A 195 20.73 5.56 -13.70
N HIS A 196 20.32 6.59 -14.44
CA HIS A 196 20.28 7.95 -13.90
C HIS A 196 19.23 8.06 -12.79
N PRO A 197 19.48 8.88 -11.74
CA PRO A 197 18.49 9.17 -10.71
C PRO A 197 17.19 9.69 -11.29
N LEU A 198 16.07 9.31 -10.68
CA LEU A 198 14.74 9.81 -11.02
C LEU A 198 14.22 10.69 -9.89
N HIS A 199 13.40 11.68 -10.22
CA HIS A 199 12.73 12.53 -9.23
C HIS A 199 11.23 12.28 -9.29
N PHE A 200 10.62 12.18 -8.12
CA PHE A 200 9.18 11.99 -7.96
C PHE A 200 8.63 13.02 -6.99
N THR A 201 7.83 13.96 -7.50
CA THR A 201 7.16 14.97 -6.68
C THR A 201 5.90 14.39 -6.07
N THR A 202 5.73 14.58 -4.76
CA THR A 202 4.62 14.04 -3.99
C THR A 202 3.50 15.06 -3.84
N GLY A 203 2.26 14.59 -3.93
CA GLY A 203 1.05 15.38 -3.65
C GLY A 203 0.51 15.08 -2.26
N SER A 204 -0.81 14.86 -2.16
CA SER A 204 -1.42 14.31 -0.95
C SER A 204 -1.10 12.81 -0.81
N PHE A 205 -0.74 12.33 0.37
CA PHE A 205 -0.34 10.93 0.58
C PHE A 205 -0.64 10.38 1.97
N PHE A 206 -0.49 9.06 2.12
CA PHE A 206 -0.44 8.36 3.40
C PHE A 206 0.96 7.80 3.63
N THR A 207 1.47 7.90 4.86
CA THR A 207 2.72 7.26 5.30
C THR A 207 2.49 6.43 6.55
N ARG A 208 3.25 5.34 6.68
CA ARG A 208 3.29 4.51 7.89
C ARG A 208 4.15 5.10 9.00
N ALA A 209 4.94 6.14 8.72
CA ALA A 209 5.70 6.85 9.72
C ALA A 209 4.78 7.27 10.88
N PHE A 210 5.30 7.28 12.10
CA PHE A 210 4.55 7.65 13.31
C PHE A 210 3.23 6.88 13.49
N ASP A 211 3.24 5.58 13.17
CA ASP A 211 2.07 4.68 13.27
C ASP A 211 0.87 5.08 12.40
N GLY A 212 1.09 5.80 11.30
CA GLY A 212 0.06 6.11 10.30
C GLY A 212 -0.35 7.59 10.29
N VAL A 213 -0.02 8.26 9.19
CA VAL A 213 -0.32 9.68 8.96
C VAL A 213 -0.81 9.90 7.54
N TYR A 214 -1.91 10.65 7.39
CA TYR A 214 -2.35 11.20 6.12
C TYR A 214 -1.96 12.67 6.04
N LEU A 215 -1.41 13.08 4.90
CA LEU A 215 -1.11 14.46 4.56
C LEU A 215 -1.88 14.87 3.31
N LEU A 216 -2.75 15.85 3.44
CA LEU A 216 -3.60 16.38 2.37
C LEU A 216 -3.18 17.82 2.05
N ARG A 217 -2.54 18.05 0.89
CA ARG A 217 -1.90 19.34 0.54
C ARG A 217 -2.72 20.24 -0.37
N ASP A 218 -3.56 19.67 -1.23
CA ASP A 218 -4.24 20.41 -2.32
C ASP A 218 -5.49 21.19 -1.87
N PHE A 219 -5.45 21.74 -0.66
CA PHE A 219 -6.58 22.40 -0.01
C PHE A 219 -6.15 23.75 0.57
N ILE A 220 -7.12 24.60 0.93
CA ILE A 220 -6.88 25.97 1.43
C ILE A 220 -5.85 26.00 2.56
N LYS A 221 -5.89 24.99 3.44
CA LYS A 221 -4.86 24.68 4.42
C LYS A 221 -4.54 23.19 4.36
N PRO A 222 -3.26 22.78 4.48
CA PRO A 222 -2.92 21.38 4.57
C PRO A 222 -3.60 20.73 5.77
N ILE A 223 -4.10 19.51 5.57
CA ILE A 223 -4.74 18.72 6.62
C ILE A 223 -3.85 17.52 6.92
N ILE A 224 -3.53 17.34 8.21
CA ILE A 224 -2.77 16.20 8.71
C ILE A 224 -3.69 15.39 9.61
N ILE A 225 -3.75 14.09 9.35
CA ILE A 225 -4.62 13.18 10.08
C ILE A 225 -3.76 12.05 10.63
N PHE A 226 -3.75 11.92 11.96
CA PHE A 226 -2.99 10.91 12.68
C PHE A 226 -3.89 9.74 13.06
N GLU A 227 -3.42 8.51 12.83
CA GLU A 227 -4.06 7.29 13.33
C GLU A 227 -3.69 7.05 14.80
N SER A 228 -2.46 7.42 15.20
CA SER A 228 -2.00 7.27 16.58
C SER A 228 -2.41 8.44 17.47
N LYS A 229 -3.11 8.11 18.56
CA LYS A 229 -3.52 9.08 19.58
C LYS A 229 -2.35 9.69 20.36
N GLU A 230 -1.25 8.96 20.49
CA GLU A 230 -0.05 9.42 21.21
C GLU A 230 0.67 10.49 20.38
N VAL A 231 0.94 10.17 19.11
CA VAL A 231 1.57 11.07 18.15
C VAL A 231 0.71 12.31 17.92
N TYR A 232 -0.61 12.15 17.77
CA TYR A 232 -1.54 13.28 17.65
C TYR A 232 -1.40 14.30 18.79
N LYS A 233 -1.32 13.82 20.05
CA LYS A 233 -1.18 14.69 21.22
C LYS A 233 0.14 15.46 21.25
N GLU A 234 1.17 14.93 20.60
CA GLU A 234 2.45 15.60 20.45
C GLU A 234 2.38 16.64 19.32
N ALA A 235 1.82 16.26 18.18
CA ALA A 235 1.67 17.14 17.01
C ALA A 235 0.87 18.41 17.31
N ILE A 236 -0.22 18.33 18.08
CA ILE A 236 -1.05 19.51 18.42
C ILE A 236 -0.35 20.54 19.32
N LYS A 237 0.82 20.23 19.88
CA LYS A 237 1.60 21.18 20.68
C LYS A 237 2.38 22.16 19.80
N ASP A 238 2.61 21.79 18.55
CA ASP A 238 3.24 22.67 17.58
C ASP A 238 2.28 23.80 17.20
N THR A 239 2.76 25.02 17.32
CA THR A 239 2.04 26.24 16.90
C THR A 239 2.79 27.00 15.81
N ILE A 240 3.83 26.38 15.25
CA ILE A 240 4.73 26.97 14.25
C ILE A 240 4.13 26.75 12.85
N HIS A 241 3.60 25.56 12.60
CA HIS A 241 3.05 25.19 11.30
C HIS A 241 1.59 25.62 11.16
N ASP A 242 1.24 26.29 10.06
CA ASP A 242 -0.15 26.65 9.74
C ASP A 242 -0.88 25.49 9.05
N VAL A 243 -1.20 24.45 9.81
CA VAL A 243 -1.86 23.22 9.33
C VAL A 243 -3.06 22.84 10.19
N LEU A 244 -4.01 22.11 9.60
CA LEU A 244 -5.14 21.55 10.34
C LEU A 244 -4.78 20.14 10.81
N ILE A 245 -4.80 19.89 12.12
CA ILE A 245 -4.38 18.61 12.71
C ILE A 245 -5.60 17.90 13.31
N TYR A 246 -5.86 16.68 12.85
CA TYR A 246 -6.94 15.83 13.36
C TYR A 246 -6.43 14.46 13.78
N HIS A 247 -7.16 13.85 14.71
CA HIS A 247 -7.09 12.41 14.95
C HIS A 247 -8.18 11.72 14.12
N ILE A 248 -7.91 10.51 13.61
CA ILE A 248 -8.84 9.80 12.71
C ILE A 248 -10.23 9.57 13.33
N ASP A 249 -10.30 9.34 14.64
CA ASP A 249 -11.57 9.12 15.37
C ASP A 249 -12.39 10.40 15.63
N GLN A 250 -11.87 11.60 15.32
CA GLN A 250 -12.59 12.85 15.61
C GLN A 250 -13.75 13.06 14.63
N PRO A 251 -15.00 13.22 15.11
CA PRO A 251 -16.15 13.53 14.26
C PRO A 251 -15.95 14.76 13.38
N GLU A 252 -15.27 15.78 13.92
CA GLU A 252 -15.04 17.07 13.27
C GLU A 252 -14.20 16.93 11.99
N LEU A 253 -13.43 15.85 11.86
CA LEU A 253 -12.68 15.53 10.64
C LEU A 253 -13.64 15.37 9.46
N VAL A 254 -14.70 14.58 9.61
CA VAL A 254 -15.64 14.29 8.51
C VAL A 254 -16.36 15.56 8.08
N ASP A 255 -16.77 16.41 9.03
CA ASP A 255 -17.38 17.70 8.73
C ASP A 255 -16.42 18.59 7.92
N LYS A 256 -15.13 18.61 8.28
CA LYS A 256 -14.11 19.38 7.57
C LYS A 256 -13.81 18.86 6.17
N LEU A 257 -13.78 17.54 5.99
CA LEU A 257 -13.63 16.93 4.68
C LEU A 257 -14.83 17.29 3.77
N LYS A 258 -16.04 17.38 4.32
CA LYS A 258 -17.23 17.83 3.58
C LYS A 258 -17.20 19.32 3.26
N ASP A 259 -16.86 20.17 4.23
CA ASP A 259 -16.73 21.63 4.07
C ASP A 259 -15.77 21.97 2.92
N HIS A 260 -14.68 21.20 2.80
CA HIS A 260 -13.65 21.39 1.77
C HIS A 260 -13.95 20.65 0.45
N ILE A 261 -15.15 20.05 0.30
CA ILE A 261 -15.57 19.33 -0.91
C ILE A 261 -14.60 18.18 -1.26
N ILE A 262 -14.05 17.53 -0.23
CA ILE A 262 -13.16 16.37 -0.36
C ILE A 262 -14.00 15.09 -0.45
N ILE A 263 -15.08 15.05 0.33
CA ILE A 263 -16.02 13.94 0.37
C ILE A 263 -17.45 14.45 0.19
N ASP A 264 -18.32 13.57 -0.30
CA ASP A 264 -19.74 13.81 -0.47
C ASP A 264 -20.55 12.58 -0.06
N CYS A 265 -21.81 12.80 0.31
CA CYS A 265 -22.75 11.75 0.68
C CYS A 265 -24.19 12.17 0.35
N ASP A 266 -24.67 11.75 -0.82
CA ASP A 266 -26.10 11.77 -1.16
C ASP A 266 -26.75 10.46 -0.69
N LEU A 267 -27.56 10.52 0.36
CA LEU A 267 -28.24 9.35 0.93
C LEU A 267 -29.30 8.76 -0.02
N GLU A 268 -30.00 9.58 -0.80
CA GLU A 268 -31.03 9.10 -1.75
C GLU A 268 -30.41 8.32 -2.91
N ALA A 269 -29.24 8.78 -3.37
CA ALA A 269 -28.44 8.07 -4.35
C ALA A 269 -27.77 6.82 -3.73
N ALA A 270 -27.19 6.96 -2.52
CA ALA A 270 -26.41 5.91 -1.86
C ALA A 270 -27.22 4.62 -1.67
N VAL A 271 -28.50 4.71 -1.25
CA VAL A 271 -29.36 3.53 -1.01
C VAL A 271 -29.55 2.66 -2.26
N LYS A 272 -29.35 3.23 -3.46
CA LYS A 272 -29.48 2.51 -4.74
C LYS A 272 -28.17 1.85 -5.17
N THR A 273 -27.06 2.07 -4.45
CA THR A 273 -25.74 1.58 -4.82
C THR A 273 -25.47 0.17 -4.27
N PRO A 274 -24.62 -0.63 -4.95
CA PRO A 274 -24.13 -1.90 -4.41
C PRO A 274 -23.33 -1.73 -3.11
N ASN A 275 -22.67 -0.57 -2.93
CA ASN A 275 -21.93 -0.25 -1.71
C ASN A 275 -22.86 -0.26 -0.49
N TYR A 276 -23.97 0.47 -0.57
CA TYR A 276 -24.94 0.51 0.52
C TYR A 276 -25.47 -0.88 0.90
N ASP A 277 -25.79 -1.72 -0.09
CA ASP A 277 -26.23 -3.10 0.16
C ASP A 277 -25.16 -3.94 0.90
N ARG A 278 -23.88 -3.78 0.55
CA ARG A 278 -22.76 -4.44 1.27
C ARG A 278 -22.63 -3.94 2.71
N ILE A 279 -22.61 -2.63 2.92
CA ILE A 279 -22.51 -2.03 4.26
C ILE A 279 -23.69 -2.47 5.12
N LYS A 280 -24.90 -2.46 4.58
CA LYS A 280 -26.11 -2.90 5.27
C LYS A 280 -26.05 -4.38 5.67
N LYS A 281 -25.56 -5.24 4.78
CA LYS A 281 -25.36 -6.68 5.07
C LYS A 281 -24.28 -6.89 6.12
N PHE A 282 -23.18 -6.13 6.04
CA PHE A 282 -22.12 -6.13 7.05
C PHE A 282 -22.68 -5.75 8.42
N GLU A 283 -23.49 -4.69 8.49
CA GLU A 283 -24.12 -4.21 9.73
C GLU A 283 -25.04 -5.27 10.34
N LEU A 284 -25.89 -5.91 9.52
CA LEU A 284 -26.75 -7.00 9.98
C LEU A 284 -25.91 -8.15 10.56
N ALA A 285 -24.81 -8.52 9.89
CA ALA A 285 -23.94 -9.62 10.31
C ALA A 285 -23.38 -9.42 11.72
N GLN A 286 -23.10 -8.18 12.14
CA GLN A 286 -22.60 -7.88 13.49
C GLN A 286 -23.61 -8.20 14.60
N PHE A 287 -24.90 -8.24 14.28
CA PHE A 287 -25.97 -8.54 15.24
C PHE A 287 -26.44 -10.01 15.21
N LEU A 288 -25.97 -10.81 14.25
CA LEU A 288 -26.35 -12.22 14.14
C LEU A 288 -25.61 -13.05 15.20
N LYS A 289 -26.37 -13.69 16.10
CA LYS A 289 -25.85 -14.60 17.12
C LYS A 289 -26.64 -15.90 17.10
N ASN A 290 -25.95 -17.04 17.26
CA ASN A 290 -26.55 -18.38 17.32
C ASN A 290 -27.53 -18.66 16.16
N THR A 291 -27.08 -18.49 14.92
CA THR A 291 -27.94 -18.62 13.74
C THR A 291 -28.18 -20.08 13.35
N GLU A 292 -29.44 -20.44 13.06
CA GLU A 292 -29.80 -21.76 12.51
C GLU A 292 -29.29 -21.97 11.07
N HIS A 293 -29.10 -20.88 10.32
CA HIS A 293 -28.62 -20.89 8.94
C HIS A 293 -27.21 -20.28 8.87
N PRO A 294 -26.38 -20.68 7.88
CA PRO A 294 -25.09 -20.03 7.64
C PRO A 294 -25.27 -18.52 7.37
N ILE A 295 -24.41 -17.67 7.95
CA ILE A 295 -24.47 -16.20 7.77
C ILE A 295 -24.48 -15.82 6.28
N LYS A 296 -23.67 -16.49 5.46
CA LYS A 296 -23.67 -16.30 4.00
C LYS A 296 -25.06 -16.38 3.36
N ASP A 297 -25.81 -17.42 3.73
CA ASP A 297 -27.16 -17.65 3.22
C ASP A 297 -28.13 -16.59 3.71
N ILE A 298 -27.99 -16.17 4.98
CA ILE A 298 -28.81 -15.11 5.58
C ILE A 298 -28.62 -13.79 4.82
N LEU A 299 -27.38 -13.44 4.49
CA LEU A 299 -27.05 -12.19 3.81
C LEU A 299 -27.43 -12.22 2.32
N ASN A 300 -27.34 -13.36 1.65
CA ASN A 300 -27.63 -13.46 0.21
C ASN A 300 -29.12 -13.73 -0.12
N LYS A 301 -29.85 -14.48 0.72
CA LYS A 301 -31.25 -14.85 0.44
C LYS A 301 -32.21 -13.84 1.05
N LYS A 302 -32.96 -13.11 0.21
CA LYS A 302 -33.92 -12.06 0.62
C LYS A 302 -34.91 -12.50 1.71
N VAL A 303 -35.40 -13.74 1.67
CA VAL A 303 -36.34 -14.29 2.66
C VAL A 303 -35.66 -14.46 4.03
N LEU A 304 -34.45 -15.02 4.04
CA LEU A 304 -33.69 -15.20 5.28
C LEU A 304 -33.25 -13.85 5.85
N PHE A 305 -32.75 -12.94 5.02
CA PHE A 305 -32.41 -11.58 5.44
C PHE A 305 -33.56 -10.92 6.20
N LYS A 306 -34.77 -10.94 5.63
CA LYS A 306 -35.98 -10.39 6.29
C LYS A 306 -36.36 -11.14 7.57
N SER A 307 -36.22 -12.46 7.60
CA SER A 307 -36.50 -13.27 8.78
C SER A 307 -35.58 -12.88 9.93
N TYR A 308 -34.28 -12.85 9.69
CA TYR A 308 -33.27 -12.53 10.71
C TYR A 308 -33.30 -11.06 11.13
N LEU A 309 -33.60 -10.14 10.22
CA LEU A 309 -33.85 -8.74 10.55
C LEU A 309 -35.03 -8.58 11.54
N ASN A 310 -36.02 -9.47 11.48
CA ASN A 310 -37.14 -9.49 12.44
C ASN A 310 -36.83 -10.23 13.74
N LYS A 311 -35.79 -11.08 13.77
CA LYS A 311 -35.34 -11.79 14.98
C LYS A 311 -34.42 -10.95 15.87
N ILE A 312 -33.71 -9.96 15.31
CA ILE A 312 -32.90 -9.02 16.10
C ILE A 312 -33.78 -8.00 16.85
N ASP A 313 -33.21 -7.43 17.91
CA ASP A 313 -33.88 -6.43 18.74
C ASP A 313 -34.19 -5.14 17.96
N ILE A 314 -35.12 -4.35 18.49
CA ILE A 314 -35.60 -3.14 17.80
C ILE A 314 -34.53 -2.07 17.65
N LYS A 315 -33.55 -1.98 18.55
CA LYS A 315 -32.46 -1.01 18.46
C LYS A 315 -31.51 -1.41 17.33
N ALA A 316 -31.07 -2.67 17.29
CA ALA A 316 -30.26 -3.20 16.21
C ALA A 316 -30.97 -3.11 14.84
N ARG A 317 -32.28 -3.40 14.79
CA ARG A 317 -33.07 -3.26 13.56
C ARG A 317 -33.12 -1.83 13.05
N LYS A 318 -33.30 -0.86 13.95
CA LYS A 318 -33.28 0.56 13.59
C LYS A 318 -31.90 0.98 13.05
N GLN A 319 -30.82 0.44 13.60
CA GLN A 319 -29.46 0.71 13.15
C GLN A 319 -29.20 0.15 11.74
N VAL A 320 -29.59 -1.10 11.47
CA VAL A 320 -29.44 -1.71 10.13
C VAL A 320 -30.27 -1.00 9.05
N MET A 321 -31.43 -0.46 9.42
CA MET A 321 -32.38 0.19 8.51
C MET A 321 -32.35 1.72 8.60
N SER A 322 -31.32 2.30 9.23
CA SER A 322 -31.39 3.69 9.68
C SER A 322 -31.52 4.68 8.53
N VAL A 323 -30.90 4.39 7.38
CA VAL A 323 -30.95 5.27 6.21
C VAL A 323 -32.32 5.22 5.53
N GLU A 324 -32.92 4.04 5.33
CA GLU A 324 -34.28 3.99 4.78
C GLU A 324 -35.30 4.62 5.71
N LEU A 325 -35.16 4.40 7.03
CA LEU A 325 -36.02 5.02 8.03
C LEU A 325 -35.87 6.54 8.05
N TYR A 326 -34.67 7.06 7.78
CA TYR A 326 -34.43 8.49 7.65
C TYR A 326 -35.13 9.05 6.40
N LEU A 327 -34.94 8.43 5.24
CA LEU A 327 -35.55 8.86 3.98
C LEU A 327 -37.09 8.80 4.03
N GLU A 328 -37.66 7.72 4.58
CA GLU A 328 -39.13 7.59 4.77
C GLU A 328 -39.72 8.69 5.68
N LYS A 329 -38.96 9.15 6.68
CA LYS A 329 -39.39 10.25 7.56
C LYS A 329 -39.20 11.60 6.92
N LEU A 330 -38.16 11.78 6.12
CA LEU A 330 -37.89 13.01 5.38
C LEU A 330 -39.01 13.28 4.35
N GLU A 331 -39.54 12.24 3.70
CA GLU A 331 -40.74 12.34 2.85
C GLU A 331 -41.98 12.88 3.59
N ARG A 332 -42.05 12.70 4.92
CA ARG A 332 -43.19 13.14 5.75
C ARG A 332 -42.96 14.48 6.45
N SER A 333 -41.72 14.79 6.82
CA SER A 333 -41.36 16.03 7.51
C SER A 333 -39.86 16.33 7.42
N ASN A 334 -39.52 17.56 7.04
CA ASN A 334 -38.12 18.06 6.99
C ASN A 334 -37.55 18.44 8.37
N THR A 335 -38.20 18.06 9.47
CA THR A 335 -37.79 18.44 10.84
C THR A 335 -36.76 17.48 11.46
N PHE A 336 -36.59 16.29 10.89
CA PHE A 336 -35.67 15.29 11.41
C PHE A 336 -34.24 15.53 10.93
N LYS A 337 -33.28 15.58 11.87
CA LYS A 337 -31.85 15.63 11.52
C LYS A 337 -31.33 14.22 11.25
N ILE A 338 -30.33 14.12 10.37
CA ILE A 338 -29.65 12.85 10.04
C ILE A 338 -29.07 12.22 11.32
N GLU A 339 -28.39 13.04 12.13
CA GLU A 339 -27.72 12.65 13.38
C GLU A 339 -28.65 12.01 14.41
N ASP A 340 -29.95 12.31 14.36
CA ASP A 340 -30.94 11.76 15.30
C ASP A 340 -31.39 10.33 14.94
N ILE A 341 -31.11 9.88 13.71
CA ILE A 341 -31.69 8.66 13.14
C ILE A 341 -30.61 7.71 12.62
N VAL A 342 -29.62 8.23 11.91
CA VAL A 342 -28.56 7.45 11.27
C VAL A 342 -27.39 7.34 12.23
N ASP A 343 -26.98 6.11 12.52
CA ASP A 343 -25.78 5.86 13.32
C ASP A 343 -24.57 6.53 12.66
N GLN A 344 -23.76 7.24 13.45
CA GLN A 344 -22.64 8.02 12.96
C GLN A 344 -21.62 7.19 12.19
N SER A 345 -21.29 5.99 12.68
CA SER A 345 -20.33 5.12 12.01
C SER A 345 -20.88 4.61 10.67
N LEU A 346 -22.19 4.34 10.60
CA LEU A 346 -22.84 4.00 9.32
C LEU A 346 -22.83 5.19 8.37
N TYR A 347 -23.16 6.40 8.85
CA TYR A 347 -23.14 7.62 8.05
C TYR A 347 -21.75 7.88 7.46
N PHE A 348 -20.69 7.74 8.26
CA PHE A 348 -19.31 7.91 7.81
C PHE A 348 -18.92 6.91 6.72
N ALA A 349 -19.34 5.64 6.84
CA ALA A 349 -19.06 4.62 5.83
C ALA A 349 -19.73 4.88 4.46
N LEU A 350 -20.76 5.73 4.41
CA LEU A 350 -21.51 6.05 3.18
C LEU A 350 -20.92 7.21 2.39
N HIS A 351 -19.95 7.93 2.96
CA HIS A 351 -19.26 8.98 2.24
C HIS A 351 -18.41 8.40 1.12
N GLN A 352 -18.26 9.17 0.05
CA GLN A 352 -17.43 8.85 -1.10
C GLN A 352 -16.53 10.06 -1.41
N PRO A 353 -15.34 9.85 -1.99
CA PRO A 353 -14.52 10.97 -2.45
C PRO A 353 -15.27 11.77 -3.51
N HIS A 354 -15.12 13.10 -3.45
CA HIS A 354 -15.81 13.98 -4.37
C HIS A 354 -15.31 13.79 -5.82
N SER A 355 -16.22 13.95 -6.78
CA SER A 355 -15.94 13.72 -8.21
C SER A 355 -14.94 14.71 -8.83
N SER A 356 -14.61 15.82 -8.15
CA SER A 356 -13.57 16.75 -8.62
C SER A 356 -12.15 16.26 -8.37
N LEU A 357 -11.94 15.28 -7.48
CA LEU A 357 -10.62 14.79 -7.14
C LEU A 357 -10.01 13.95 -8.27
N SER A 358 -8.68 14.01 -8.42
CA SER A 358 -7.90 13.13 -9.30
C SER A 358 -8.05 11.66 -8.88
N ALA A 359 -7.76 10.72 -9.77
CA ALA A 359 -7.86 9.30 -9.44
C ALA A 359 -7.01 8.91 -8.22
N GLU A 360 -5.76 9.40 -8.16
CA GLU A 360 -4.82 9.15 -7.07
C GLU A 360 -5.34 9.69 -5.73
N HIS A 361 -5.87 10.92 -5.72
CA HIS A 361 -6.48 11.48 -4.52
C HIS A 361 -7.75 10.74 -4.11
N ARG A 362 -8.57 10.27 -5.05
CA ARG A 362 -9.76 9.46 -4.72
C ARG A 362 -9.38 8.16 -4.02
N ASP A 363 -8.33 7.48 -4.47
CA ASP A 363 -7.87 6.24 -3.83
C ASP A 363 -7.34 6.48 -2.42
N LEU A 364 -6.60 7.58 -2.20
CA LEU A 364 -6.15 8.01 -0.87
C LEU A 364 -7.33 8.33 0.06
N ILE A 365 -8.31 9.09 -0.43
CA ILE A 365 -9.48 9.46 0.37
C ILE A 365 -10.38 8.24 0.63
N HIS A 366 -10.49 7.29 -0.30
CA HIS A 366 -11.14 6.01 -0.03
C HIS A 366 -10.44 5.22 1.08
N LYS A 367 -9.10 5.19 1.07
CA LYS A 367 -8.32 4.60 2.16
C LYS A 367 -8.60 5.31 3.48
N LEU A 368 -8.64 6.64 3.50
CA LEU A 368 -8.97 7.40 4.71
C LEU A 368 -10.38 7.08 5.23
N LEU A 369 -11.39 7.09 4.35
CA LEU A 369 -12.79 6.82 4.71
C LEU A 369 -12.99 5.41 5.27
N ILE A 370 -12.31 4.40 4.71
CA ILE A 370 -12.42 3.03 5.23
C ILE A 370 -11.70 2.88 6.57
N ASN A 371 -10.60 3.60 6.79
CA ASN A 371 -9.91 3.61 8.08
C ASN A 371 -10.75 4.32 9.16
N ILE A 372 -11.52 5.36 8.79
CA ILE A 372 -12.51 6.02 9.68
C ILE A 372 -13.68 5.08 10.01
N SER A 373 -14.22 4.36 9.02
CA SER A 373 -15.36 3.45 9.23
C SER A 373 -15.28 2.19 8.36
N PRO A 374 -14.70 1.09 8.86
CA PRO A 374 -14.39 -0.12 8.08
C PRO A 374 -15.62 -1.04 7.92
N LYS A 375 -16.69 -0.55 7.29
CA LYS A 375 -17.96 -1.29 7.12
C LYS A 375 -18.18 -1.89 5.72
N ASP A 376 -17.47 -1.42 4.70
CA ASP A 376 -17.53 -2.03 3.36
C ASP A 376 -16.37 -3.00 3.17
N VAL A 377 -16.65 -4.31 3.22
CA VAL A 377 -15.65 -5.37 3.09
C VAL A 377 -14.91 -5.38 1.75
N LEU A 378 -15.54 -4.88 0.68
CA LEU A 378 -14.91 -4.80 -0.63
C LEU A 378 -13.87 -3.67 -0.64
N PHE A 379 -14.26 -2.49 -0.16
CA PHE A 379 -13.37 -1.34 -0.10
C PHE A 379 -12.26 -1.54 0.92
N LEU A 380 -12.53 -2.22 2.04
CA LEU A 380 -11.52 -2.66 2.98
C LEU A 380 -10.47 -3.53 2.29
N TYR A 381 -10.89 -4.49 1.46
CA TYR A 381 -9.95 -5.31 0.68
C TYR A 381 -9.19 -4.53 -0.41
N TRP A 382 -9.79 -3.51 -1.02
CA TRP A 382 -9.13 -2.74 -2.08
C TRP A 382 -8.15 -1.69 -1.56
N TYR A 383 -8.52 -0.96 -0.51
CA TYR A 383 -7.81 0.22 -0.04
C TYR A 383 -6.99 -0.01 1.24
N ASP A 384 -7.37 -0.98 2.08
CA ASP A 384 -6.58 -1.37 3.26
C ASP A 384 -6.55 -2.88 3.50
N LYS A 385 -5.74 -3.56 2.67
CA LYS A 385 -5.55 -5.02 2.76
C LYS A 385 -5.04 -5.48 4.12
N GLU A 386 -4.27 -4.66 4.82
CA GLU A 386 -3.72 -5.04 6.12
C GLU A 386 -4.83 -5.08 7.17
N GLN A 387 -5.62 -4.01 7.28
CA GLN A 387 -6.77 -3.97 8.16
C GLN A 387 -7.80 -5.03 7.78
N PHE A 388 -7.99 -5.29 6.47
CA PHE A 388 -8.82 -6.39 5.98
C PHE A 388 -8.35 -7.74 6.53
N TYR A 389 -7.07 -8.09 6.37
CA TYR A 389 -6.57 -9.38 6.83
C TYR A 389 -6.65 -9.54 8.35
N LYS A 390 -6.34 -8.48 9.11
CA LYS A 390 -6.51 -8.46 10.58
C LYS A 390 -7.97 -8.71 10.98
N SER A 391 -8.91 -8.00 10.34
CA SER A 391 -10.35 -8.13 10.62
C SER A 391 -10.88 -9.51 10.22
N TYR A 392 -10.46 -10.01 9.06
CA TYR A 392 -10.88 -11.31 8.52
C TYR A 392 -10.57 -12.48 9.46
N GLU A 393 -9.48 -12.42 10.22
CA GLU A 393 -9.12 -13.44 11.21
C GLU A 393 -10.09 -13.50 12.39
N THR A 394 -10.83 -12.43 12.68
CA THR A 394 -11.81 -12.38 13.78
C THR A 394 -13.21 -12.83 13.36
N TRP A 395 -13.48 -12.90 12.06
CA TRP A 395 -14.80 -13.16 11.52
C TRP A 395 -15.24 -14.63 11.58
N ASP A 396 -16.55 -14.84 11.71
CA ASP A 396 -17.18 -16.17 11.62
C ASP A 396 -16.88 -16.85 10.27
N ASP A 397 -16.80 -18.18 10.29
CA ASP A 397 -16.41 -18.96 9.11
C ASP A 397 -17.38 -18.82 7.93
N SER A 398 -18.69 -18.72 8.20
CA SER A 398 -19.69 -18.50 7.16
C SER A 398 -19.69 -17.06 6.68
N PHE A 399 -19.42 -16.10 7.56
CA PHE A 399 -19.28 -14.69 7.15
C PHE A 399 -18.06 -14.50 6.23
N ARG A 400 -16.94 -15.16 6.52
CA ARG A 400 -15.76 -15.20 5.65
C ARG A 400 -16.07 -15.69 4.24
N ASP A 401 -16.94 -16.69 4.09
CA ASP A 401 -17.35 -17.19 2.77
C ASP A 401 -18.17 -16.17 1.98
N TRP A 402 -19.02 -15.42 2.68
CA TRP A 402 -19.77 -14.31 2.08
C TRP A 402 -18.84 -13.19 1.62
N VAL A 403 -17.85 -12.83 2.44
CA VAL A 403 -16.86 -11.80 2.08
C VAL A 403 -16.03 -12.23 0.87
N ILE A 404 -15.56 -13.48 0.82
CA ILE A 404 -14.83 -14.00 -0.34
C ILE A 404 -15.70 -13.92 -1.59
N GLU A 405 -16.95 -14.39 -1.53
CA GLU A 405 -17.87 -14.30 -2.68
C GLU A 405 -18.09 -12.86 -3.12
N CYS A 406 -18.27 -11.94 -2.16
CA CYS A 406 -18.45 -10.52 -2.44
C CYS A 406 -17.23 -9.94 -3.17
N ILE A 407 -16.02 -10.26 -2.72
CA ILE A 407 -14.78 -9.77 -3.34
C ILE A 407 -14.58 -10.41 -4.72
N SER A 408 -14.69 -11.72 -4.83
CA SER A 408 -14.49 -12.45 -6.09
C SER A 408 -15.46 -12.05 -7.19
N ASN A 409 -16.68 -11.64 -6.85
CA ASN A 409 -17.67 -11.16 -7.84
C ASN A 409 -17.38 -9.74 -8.36
N ASN A 410 -16.40 -9.03 -7.79
CA ASN A 410 -16.08 -7.63 -8.13
C ASN A 410 -14.61 -7.43 -8.57
N ILE A 411 -13.83 -8.51 -8.76
CA ILE A 411 -12.44 -8.46 -9.24
C ILE A 411 -12.37 -8.71 -10.75
#